data_AF-A0A4Z0BGQ1-F1
#
_entry.id   AF-A0A4Z0BGQ1-F1
#
_cell.length_a   1.000
_cell.length_b   1.000
_cell.length_c   1.000
_cell.angle_alpha   90.00
_cell.angle_beta   90.00
_cell.angle_gamma   90.00
#
_symmetry.space_group_name_H-M   'P 1'
#
loop_
_entity.id
_entity.type
_entity.pdbx_description
1 polymer ?
#
loop_
_entity_poly.entity_id
_entity_poly.type
_entity_poly.pdbx_seq_one_letter_code
_entity_poly.pdbx_strand_id
1 'polypeptide(L)'
;MKLADQELRKVRDAYNVQKKTQARRKPDRNGHRIQVTMTFEEWLQVWIESGKLHLRGNGRGKFCMARKDDLGDYAVGNVVIKACEENSREAKLGRSHSACTRDKMSASREGVAKSQDHKDSIADAHSALPVVRCPHCSKSGRQGGAMRRHHFNRCKSGWHGLDMPQR
;
A
#
# COMPACT_ATOMS: atom_id res chain seq x y z
N MET A 1 -14.03 1.93 34.37
CA MET A 1 -13.41 3.28 34.36
C MET A 1 -14.51 4.31 34.17
N LYS A 2 -14.66 5.28 35.08
CA LYS A 2 -15.55 6.44 34.85
C LYS A 2 -14.75 7.50 34.10
N LEU A 3 -15.14 7.82 32.87
CA LEU A 3 -14.55 8.94 32.10
C LEU A 3 -15.00 10.24 32.74
N ALA A 4 -14.11 11.24 32.79
CA ALA A 4 -14.50 12.59 33.20
C ALA A 4 -15.53 13.17 32.21
N ASP A 5 -16.45 14.01 32.69
CA ASP A 5 -17.54 14.58 31.88
C ASP A 5 -17.05 15.35 30.65
N GLN A 6 -15.87 15.97 30.73
CA GLN A 6 -15.25 16.66 29.60
C GLN A 6 -14.76 15.68 28.52
N GLU A 7 -14.18 14.54 28.94
CA GLU A 7 -13.74 13.50 28.02
C GLU A 7 -14.95 12.80 27.38
N LEU A 8 -16.01 12.56 28.16
CA LEU A 8 -17.24 12.00 27.63
C LEU A 8 -17.85 12.88 26.52
N ARG A 9 -17.84 14.21 26.70
CA ARG A 9 -18.26 15.16 25.66
C ARG A 9 -17.41 15.05 24.40
N LYS A 10 -16.08 15.09 24.51
CA LYS A 10 -15.17 14.95 23.35
C LYS A 10 -15.39 13.64 22.60
N VAL A 11 -15.59 12.55 23.34
CA VAL A 11 -15.84 11.21 22.79
C VAL A 11 -17.19 11.15 22.08
N ARG A 12 -18.22 11.82 22.62
CA ARG A 12 -19.54 11.95 21.98
C ARG A 12 -19.50 12.81 20.72
N ASP A 13 -18.76 13.91 20.72
CA ASP A 13 -18.53 14.72 19.53
C ASP A 13 -17.82 13.92 18.44
N ALA A 14 -16.82 13.12 18.83
CA ALA A 14 -16.12 12.20 17.93
C ALA A 14 -17.05 11.18 17.25
N TYR A 15 -18.01 10.61 17.99
CA TYR A 15 -19.05 9.73 17.44
C TYR A 15 -19.98 10.49 16.48
N ASN A 16 -20.45 11.68 16.85
CA ASN A 16 -21.31 12.51 16.02
C ASN A 16 -20.64 12.90 14.70
N VAL A 17 -19.36 13.28 14.76
CA VAL A 17 -18.55 13.56 13.57
C VAL A 17 -18.45 12.32 12.68
N GLN A 18 -18.16 11.15 13.25
CA GLN A 18 -18.10 9.91 12.47
C GLN A 18 -19.44 9.63 11.77
N LYS A 19 -20.56 9.67 12.51
CA LYS A 19 -21.90 9.45 11.95
C LYS A 19 -22.22 10.39 10.79
N LYS A 20 -21.95 11.69 10.97
CA LYS A 20 -22.17 12.72 9.93
C LYS A 20 -21.26 12.53 8.72
N THR A 21 -19.97 12.24 8.95
CA THR A 21 -18.99 12.10 7.86
C THR A 21 -19.25 10.85 7.05
N GLN A 22 -19.53 9.70 7.67
CA GLN A 22 -19.73 8.44 6.95
C GLN A 22 -21.02 8.45 6.11
N ALA A 23 -22.10 9.07 6.60
CA ALA A 23 -23.34 9.20 5.85
C ALA A 23 -23.23 9.99 4.52
N ARG A 24 -22.13 10.74 4.34
CA ARG A 24 -21.79 11.53 3.14
C ARG A 24 -20.73 10.88 2.25
N ARG A 25 -20.15 9.75 2.67
CA ARG A 25 -19.14 9.04 1.89
C ARG A 25 -19.78 8.32 0.71
N LYS A 26 -18.92 7.90 -0.22
CA LYS A 26 -19.34 7.03 -1.32
C LYS A 26 -19.90 5.71 -0.76
N PRO A 27 -20.84 5.07 -1.48
CA PRO A 27 -21.30 3.73 -1.14
C PRO A 27 -20.15 2.73 -1.04
N ASP A 28 -20.42 1.59 -0.42
CA ASP A 28 -19.46 0.50 -0.35
C ASP A 28 -19.22 -0.17 -1.71
N ARG A 29 -18.42 -1.24 -1.73
CA ARG A 29 -18.06 -1.94 -2.97
C ARG A 29 -19.28 -2.52 -3.71
N ASN A 30 -20.38 -2.80 -3.01
CA ASN A 30 -21.60 -3.35 -3.57
C ASN A 30 -22.63 -2.26 -3.88
N GLY A 31 -22.29 -0.98 -3.73
CA GLY A 31 -23.21 0.13 -3.93
C GLY A 31 -24.14 0.39 -2.73
N HIS A 32 -23.93 -0.27 -1.59
CA HIS A 32 -24.73 -0.05 -0.39
C HIS A 32 -24.33 1.26 0.30
N ARG A 33 -25.33 2.06 0.68
CA ARG A 33 -25.10 3.34 1.34
C ARG A 33 -24.65 3.10 2.78
N ILE A 34 -23.40 3.47 3.07
CA ILE A 34 -22.78 3.26 4.38
C ILE A 34 -23.46 4.14 5.43
N GLN A 35 -23.91 3.51 6.51
CA GLN A 35 -24.44 4.17 7.71
C GLN A 35 -23.66 3.81 8.97
N VAL A 36 -23.90 4.59 10.03
CA VAL A 36 -23.49 4.23 11.39
C VAL A 36 -24.77 3.89 12.15
N THR A 37 -25.01 2.58 12.29
CA THR A 37 -26.23 2.02 12.88
C THR A 37 -26.09 1.77 14.37
N MET A 38 -24.87 1.55 14.86
CA MET A 38 -24.60 1.43 16.30
C MET A 38 -24.90 2.72 17.07
N THR A 39 -25.29 2.57 18.32
CA THR A 39 -25.49 3.67 19.27
C THR A 39 -24.15 4.25 19.74
N PHE A 40 -24.20 5.37 20.47
CA PHE A 40 -22.98 5.93 21.06
C PHE A 40 -22.37 4.98 22.09
N GLU A 41 -23.23 4.35 22.90
CA GLU A 41 -22.85 3.45 23.98
C GLU A 41 -22.16 2.19 23.42
N GLU A 42 -22.74 1.60 22.37
CA GLU A 42 -22.14 0.48 21.63
C GLU A 42 -20.82 0.87 20.98
N TRP A 43 -20.78 2.03 20.33
CA TRP A 43 -19.57 2.56 19.71
C TRP A 43 -18.45 2.76 20.74
N LEU A 44 -18.79 3.30 21.91
CA LEU A 44 -17.85 3.53 23.01
C LEU A 44 -17.38 2.20 23.59
N GLN A 45 -18.28 1.23 23.73
CA GLN A 45 -17.96 -0.11 24.24
C GLN A 45 -16.91 -0.80 23.36
N VAL A 46 -17.05 -0.77 22.04
CA VAL A 46 -16.04 -1.32 21.10
C VAL A 46 -14.67 -0.66 21.32
N TRP A 47 -14.63 0.64 21.55
CA TRP A 47 -13.38 1.35 21.84
C TRP A 47 -12.78 0.99 23.20
N ILE A 48 -13.61 0.86 24.23
CA ILE A 48 -13.17 0.47 25.58
C ILE A 48 -12.61 -0.96 25.55
N GLU A 49 -13.34 -1.90 24.95
CA GLU A 49 -12.92 -3.30 24.81
C GLU A 49 -11.61 -3.44 24.04
N SER A 50 -11.38 -2.57 23.04
CA SER A 50 -10.12 -2.58 22.29
C SER A 50 -8.90 -2.13 23.11
N GLY A 51 -9.12 -1.43 24.23
CA GLY A 51 -8.10 -0.76 25.05
C GLY A 51 -7.47 0.47 24.40
N LYS A 52 -7.92 0.88 23.21
CA LYS A 52 -7.23 1.88 22.37
C LYS A 52 -7.96 3.22 22.24
N LEU A 53 -9.01 3.44 23.02
CA LEU A 53 -9.76 4.70 23.00
C LEU A 53 -8.84 5.92 23.18
N HIS A 54 -7.87 5.84 24.10
CA HIS A 54 -6.89 6.89 24.37
C HIS A 54 -5.91 7.16 23.20
N LEU A 55 -5.78 6.23 22.26
CA LEU A 55 -4.97 6.35 21.04
C LEU A 55 -5.80 6.67 19.80
N ARG A 56 -7.11 6.90 19.96
CA ARG A 56 -7.99 7.25 18.84
C ARG A 56 -7.53 8.56 18.21
N GLY A 57 -7.45 8.60 16.88
CA GLY A 57 -7.06 9.82 16.18
C GLY A 57 -6.79 9.60 14.69
N ASN A 58 -6.03 10.52 14.11
CA ASN A 58 -5.54 10.43 12.74
C ASN A 58 -4.00 10.44 12.74
N GLY A 59 -3.40 9.78 11.75
CA GLY A 59 -1.96 9.74 11.56
C GLY A 59 -1.25 8.56 12.24
N ARG A 60 0.09 8.59 12.17
CA ARG A 60 0.96 7.52 12.65
C ARG A 60 0.83 7.30 14.16
N GLY A 61 0.82 6.03 14.59
CA GLY A 61 0.68 5.65 16.01
C GLY A 61 -0.71 5.87 16.60
N LYS A 62 -1.68 6.30 15.78
CA LYS A 62 -3.09 6.44 16.18
C LYS A 62 -3.94 5.31 15.61
N PHE A 63 -5.09 5.12 16.24
CA PHE A 63 -6.05 4.10 15.86
C PHE A 63 -7.35 4.72 15.33
N CYS A 64 -7.96 4.04 14.37
CA CYS A 64 -9.27 4.37 13.83
C CYS A 64 -10.18 3.14 13.83
N MET A 65 -11.49 3.39 13.79
CA MET A 65 -12.49 2.35 13.60
C MET A 65 -12.72 2.16 12.09
N ALA A 66 -12.44 0.96 11.60
CA ALA A 66 -12.64 0.54 10.22
C ALA A 66 -13.77 -0.49 10.13
N ARG A 67 -14.39 -0.61 8.96
CA ARG A 67 -15.33 -1.70 8.67
C ARG A 67 -14.55 -2.92 8.19
N LYS A 68 -15.06 -4.12 8.48
CA LYS A 68 -14.49 -5.35 7.95
C LYS A 68 -14.72 -5.41 6.43
N ASP A 69 -13.66 -5.73 5.69
CA ASP A 69 -13.64 -5.89 4.23
C ASP A 69 -14.22 -4.71 3.42
N ASP A 70 -14.33 -3.52 4.02
CA ASP A 70 -14.99 -2.35 3.45
C ASP A 70 -16.46 -2.57 3.02
N LEU A 71 -17.16 -3.53 3.64
CA LEU A 71 -18.56 -3.87 3.31
C LEU A 71 -19.53 -3.53 4.45
N GLY A 72 -20.75 -3.10 4.09
CA GLY A 72 -21.85 -2.89 5.03
C GLY A 72 -21.71 -1.66 5.94
N ASP A 73 -22.48 -1.63 7.02
CA ASP A 73 -22.57 -0.48 7.92
C ASP A 73 -21.58 -0.57 9.10
N TYR A 74 -21.34 0.57 9.76
CA TYR A 74 -20.71 0.58 11.08
C TYR A 74 -21.71 0.07 12.11
N ALA A 75 -21.72 -1.25 12.30
CA ALA A 75 -22.52 -1.99 13.27
C ALA A 75 -21.62 -2.78 14.24
N VAL A 76 -22.12 -3.08 15.44
CA VAL A 76 -21.42 -3.97 16.38
C VAL A 76 -21.17 -5.31 15.67
N GLY A 77 -19.93 -5.80 15.73
CA GLY A 77 -19.51 -7.00 15.02
C GLY A 77 -19.01 -6.80 13.59
N ASN A 78 -19.35 -5.69 12.92
CA ASN A 78 -18.83 -5.36 11.57
C ASN A 78 -17.69 -4.31 11.59
N VAL A 79 -17.27 -3.88 12.77
CA VAL A 79 -16.18 -2.93 12.94
C VAL A 79 -14.96 -3.57 13.57
N VAL A 80 -13.80 -3.00 13.31
CA VAL A 80 -12.53 -3.35 13.93
C VAL A 80 -11.71 -2.09 14.19
N ILE A 81 -11.02 -2.05 15.32
CA ILE A 81 -10.08 -0.96 15.63
C ILE A 81 -8.73 -1.30 15.00
N LYS A 82 -8.29 -0.47 14.04
CA LYS A 82 -7.04 -0.67 13.29
C LYS A 82 -6.09 0.48 13.49
N ALA A 83 -4.80 0.21 13.37
CA ALA A 83 -3.82 1.27 13.26
C ALA A 83 -4.09 2.08 11.98
N CYS A 84 -4.03 3.41 12.06
CA CYS A 84 -4.29 4.27 10.90
C CYS A 84 -3.36 3.97 9.72
N GLU A 85 -2.12 3.58 10.00
CA GLU A 85 -1.11 3.21 8.99
C GLU A 85 -1.48 1.93 8.25
N GLU A 86 -1.94 0.92 8.97
CA GLU A 86 -2.38 -0.34 8.40
C GLU A 86 -3.63 -0.15 7.53
N ASN A 87 -4.63 0.58 8.05
CA ASN A 87 -5.83 0.91 7.30
C ASN A 87 -5.53 1.70 6.02
N SER A 88 -4.60 2.66 6.09
CA SER A 88 -4.17 3.44 4.92
C SER A 88 -3.36 2.60 3.93
N ARG A 89 -2.57 1.65 4.40
CA ARG A 89 -1.78 0.74 3.57
C ARG A 89 -2.70 -0.21 2.80
N GLU A 90 -3.67 -0.81 3.47
CA GLU A 90 -4.66 -1.69 2.85
C GLU A 90 -5.50 -0.96 1.81
N ALA A 91 -5.99 0.24 2.13
CA ALA A 91 -6.79 1.04 1.19
C ALA A 91 -6.02 1.40 -0.12
N LYS A 92 -4.68 1.43 -0.06
CA LYS A 92 -3.81 1.67 -1.21
C LYS A 92 -3.45 0.39 -1.96
N LEU A 93 -3.45 -0.76 -1.28
CA LEU A 93 -3.08 -2.03 -1.88
C LEU A 93 -4.06 -2.41 -2.99
N GLY A 94 -3.55 -2.79 -4.16
CA GLY A 94 -4.38 -3.17 -5.31
C GLY A 94 -5.04 -2.02 -6.08
N ARG A 95 -4.94 -0.76 -5.63
CA ARG A 95 -5.41 0.38 -6.41
C ARG A 95 -4.38 0.78 -7.46
N SER A 96 -4.74 0.63 -8.74
CA SER A 96 -3.97 1.23 -9.84
C SER A 96 -4.20 2.73 -9.89
N HIS A 97 -3.17 3.48 -10.25
CA HIS A 97 -3.33 4.90 -10.59
C HIS A 97 -4.28 5.06 -11.77
N SER A 98 -5.15 6.09 -11.70
CA SER A 98 -5.99 6.49 -12.82
C SER A 98 -5.13 6.89 -14.02
N ALA A 99 -5.70 6.84 -15.23
CA ALA A 99 -4.98 7.23 -16.46
C ALA A 99 -4.40 8.65 -16.33
N CYS A 100 -5.24 9.64 -16.00
CA CYS A 100 -4.80 11.02 -15.76
C CYS A 100 -3.67 11.13 -14.72
N THR A 101 -3.70 10.36 -13.63
CA THR A 101 -2.61 10.37 -12.64
C THR A 101 -1.33 9.73 -13.20
N ARG A 102 -1.46 8.66 -13.97
CA ARG A 102 -0.34 8.01 -14.65
C ARG A 102 0.32 8.92 -15.67
N ASP A 103 -0.48 9.66 -16.43
CA ASP A 103 0.00 10.60 -17.44
C ASP A 103 0.75 11.75 -16.77
N LYS A 104 0.20 12.32 -15.68
CA LYS A 104 0.90 13.35 -14.89
C LYS A 104 2.22 12.85 -14.31
N MET A 105 2.24 11.64 -13.76
CA MET A 105 3.48 11.03 -13.26
C MET A 105 4.48 10.81 -14.40
N SER A 106 4.03 10.36 -15.57
CA SER A 106 4.88 10.17 -16.74
C SER A 106 5.46 11.49 -17.23
N ALA A 107 4.62 12.50 -17.45
CA ALA A 107 5.01 13.84 -17.88
C ALA A 107 6.02 14.48 -16.92
N SER A 108 5.85 14.30 -15.61
CA SER A 108 6.79 14.82 -14.61
C SER A 108 8.18 14.17 -14.67
N ARG A 109 8.31 12.98 -15.28
CA ARG A 109 9.58 12.25 -15.41
C ARG A 109 10.17 12.37 -16.81
N GLU A 110 9.39 12.84 -17.77
CA GLU A 110 9.83 13.03 -19.15
C GLU A 110 10.95 14.08 -19.20
N GLY A 111 12.05 13.75 -19.89
CA GLY A 111 13.22 14.61 -19.98
C GLY A 111 14.04 14.77 -18.70
N VAL A 112 13.63 14.20 -17.56
CA VAL A 112 14.39 14.30 -16.30
C VAL A 112 15.63 13.41 -16.38
N ALA A 113 16.77 14.04 -16.65
CA ALA A 113 18.07 13.39 -16.66
C ALA A 113 18.43 12.88 -15.25
N LYS A 114 19.04 11.69 -15.19
CA LYS A 114 19.62 11.18 -13.95
C LYS A 114 20.90 11.94 -13.61
N SER A 115 21.10 12.21 -12.32
CA SER A 115 22.35 12.78 -11.81
C SER A 115 23.53 11.86 -12.14
N GLN A 116 24.73 12.43 -12.21
CA GLN A 116 25.94 11.65 -12.44
C GLN A 116 26.16 10.63 -11.32
N ASP A 117 25.99 11.05 -10.06
CA ASP A 117 26.06 10.17 -8.88
C ASP A 117 25.15 8.93 -8.99
N HIS A 118 23.95 9.07 -9.56
CA HIS A 118 23.04 7.96 -9.76
C HIS A 118 23.56 6.97 -10.81
N LYS A 119 24.17 7.49 -11.89
CA LYS A 119 24.78 6.66 -12.93
C LYS A 119 26.00 5.91 -12.38
N ASP A 120 26.84 6.60 -11.62
CA ASP A 120 28.05 6.03 -11.03
C ASP A 120 27.68 4.94 -10.01
N SER A 121 26.69 5.20 -9.14
CA SER A 121 26.20 4.20 -8.19
C SER A 121 25.70 2.91 -8.86
N ILE A 122 25.01 3.03 -10.00
CA ILE A 122 24.55 1.87 -10.78
C ILE A 122 25.75 1.15 -11.43
N ALA A 123 26.71 1.90 -11.96
CA ALA A 123 27.90 1.35 -12.60
C ALA A 123 28.78 0.60 -11.60
N ASP A 124 29.00 1.16 -10.41
CA ASP A 124 29.75 0.54 -9.32
C ASP A 124 29.09 -0.75 -8.85
N ALA A 125 27.78 -0.70 -8.59
CA ALA A 125 27.00 -1.87 -8.20
C ALA A 125 27.08 -2.98 -9.27
N HIS A 126 27.03 -2.63 -10.55
CA HIS A 126 27.17 -3.59 -11.64
C HIS A 126 28.61 -4.14 -11.74
N SER A 127 29.62 -3.30 -11.53
CA SER A 127 31.03 -3.68 -11.62
C SER A 127 31.48 -4.58 -10.47
N ALA A 128 30.85 -4.45 -9.30
CA ALA A 128 31.06 -5.33 -8.15
C ALA A 128 30.50 -6.76 -8.34
N LEU A 129 29.65 -6.99 -9.34
CA LEU A 129 29.09 -8.31 -9.60
C LEU A 129 30.16 -9.26 -10.17
N PRO A 130 30.24 -10.51 -9.68
CA PRO A 130 31.21 -11.48 -10.16
C PRO A 130 30.91 -11.87 -11.61
N VAL A 131 31.96 -12.17 -12.37
CA VAL A 131 31.83 -12.75 -13.71
C VAL A 131 31.55 -14.24 -13.57
N VAL A 132 30.44 -14.70 -14.16
CA VAL A 132 30.03 -16.10 -14.16
C VAL A 132 29.97 -16.63 -15.59
N ARG A 133 30.22 -17.93 -15.74
CA ARG A 133 30.04 -18.64 -17.01
C ARG A 133 28.70 -19.37 -17.03
N CYS A 134 28.02 -19.33 -18.17
CA CYS A 134 26.81 -20.12 -18.38
C CYS A 134 27.14 -21.61 -18.47
N PRO A 135 26.47 -22.50 -17.73
CA PRO A 135 26.72 -23.94 -17.79
C PRO A 135 26.25 -24.60 -19.10
N HIS A 136 25.42 -23.93 -19.91
CA HIS A 136 24.83 -24.50 -21.13
C HIS A 136 25.52 -24.07 -22.42
N CYS A 137 26.14 -22.88 -22.46
CA CYS A 137 26.78 -22.35 -23.67
C CYS A 137 28.14 -21.69 -23.42
N SER A 138 28.66 -21.80 -22.19
CA SER A 138 29.96 -21.28 -21.76
C SER A 138 30.18 -19.77 -21.90
N LYS A 139 29.17 -18.99 -22.35
CA LYS A 139 29.23 -17.52 -22.39
C LYS A 139 29.53 -16.96 -21.00
N SER A 140 30.45 -16.01 -20.92
CA SER A 140 30.82 -15.32 -19.69
C SER A 140 30.17 -13.93 -19.61
N GLY A 141 29.70 -13.55 -18.43
CA GLY A 141 29.12 -12.23 -18.19
C GLY A 141 28.99 -11.96 -16.70
N ARG A 142 28.78 -10.70 -16.33
CA ARG A 142 28.54 -10.32 -14.93
C ARG A 142 27.24 -10.94 -14.43
N GLN A 143 27.20 -11.38 -13.18
CA GLN A 143 26.08 -12.10 -12.55
C GLN A 143 24.82 -11.24 -12.29
N GLY A 144 24.56 -10.24 -13.14
CA GLY A 144 23.38 -9.38 -13.07
C GLY A 144 22.12 -10.02 -13.65
N GLY A 145 21.05 -9.23 -13.71
CA GLY A 145 19.76 -9.66 -14.26
C GLY A 145 19.85 -10.14 -15.72
N ALA A 146 20.70 -9.51 -16.53
CA ALA A 146 20.96 -9.94 -17.91
C ALA A 146 21.44 -11.40 -17.98
N MET A 147 22.43 -11.78 -17.15
CA MET A 147 23.01 -13.13 -17.18
C MET A 147 22.09 -14.16 -16.50
N ARG A 148 21.59 -13.88 -15.29
CA ARG A 148 20.78 -14.86 -14.54
C ARG A 148 19.34 -14.97 -15.04
N ARG A 149 18.64 -13.86 -15.28
CA ARG A 149 17.20 -13.88 -15.58
C ARG A 149 16.92 -14.06 -17.07
N HIS A 150 17.64 -13.34 -17.92
CA HIS A 150 17.36 -13.36 -19.36
C HIS A 150 18.18 -14.42 -20.08
N HIS A 151 19.47 -14.55 -19.77
CA HIS A 151 20.32 -15.51 -20.47
C HIS A 151 20.14 -16.94 -19.95
N PHE A 152 20.42 -17.26 -18.68
CA PHE A 152 20.38 -18.66 -18.20
C PHE A 152 19.03 -19.34 -18.42
N ASN A 153 17.93 -18.65 -18.13
CA ASN A 153 16.58 -19.20 -18.32
C ASN A 153 16.27 -19.50 -19.80
N ARG A 154 16.64 -18.60 -20.72
CA ARG A 154 16.42 -18.81 -22.17
C ARG A 154 17.41 -19.78 -22.79
N CYS A 155 18.65 -19.80 -22.29
CA CYS A 155 19.67 -20.73 -22.75
C CYS A 155 19.34 -22.17 -22.34
N LYS A 156 18.75 -22.36 -21.15
CA LYS A 156 18.22 -23.67 -20.71
C LYS A 156 17.10 -24.17 -21.62
N SER A 157 16.28 -23.27 -22.17
CA SER A 157 15.21 -23.62 -23.13
C SER A 157 15.70 -23.79 -24.58
N GLY A 158 17.01 -23.92 -24.81
CA GLY A 158 17.59 -24.17 -26.14
C GLY A 158 17.66 -22.96 -27.06
N TRP A 159 17.35 -21.75 -26.57
CA TRP A 159 17.43 -20.52 -27.36
C TRP A 159 18.87 -19.99 -27.35
N HIS A 160 19.70 -20.50 -28.26
CA HIS A 160 21.04 -19.98 -28.50
C HIS A 160 20.91 -18.79 -29.44
N GLY A 161 20.90 -17.57 -28.91
CA GLY A 161 20.85 -16.32 -29.69
C GLY A 161 22.11 -16.08 -30.54
N LEU A 162 22.43 -17.00 -31.43
CA LEU A 162 23.44 -16.94 -32.47
C LEU A 162 22.73 -17.17 -33.81
N ASP A 163 22.14 -16.09 -34.30
CA ASP A 163 22.10 -15.75 -35.73
C ASP A 163 21.84 -14.24 -35.83
N MET A 164 22.81 -13.46 -35.37
CA MET A 164 22.95 -12.05 -35.72
C MET A 164 24.13 -11.99 -36.70
N PRO A 165 23.90 -11.78 -38.01
CA PRO A 165 24.98 -11.60 -38.97
C PRO A 165 25.77 -10.35 -38.58
N GLN A 166 27.09 -10.50 -38.47
CA GLN A 166 27.99 -9.35 -38.30
C GLN A 166 27.94 -8.53 -39.59
N ARG A 167 27.64 -7.23 -39.46
CA ARG A 167 27.89 -6.23 -40.50
C ARG A 167 29.34 -5.82 -40.48
#